data_AF-A0A7J9ZIG6-F1
#
_entry.id   AF-A0A7J9ZIG6-F1
#
_cell.length_a   1.000
_cell.length_b   1.000
_cell.length_c   1.000
_cell.angle_alpha   90.00
_cell.angle_beta   90.00
_cell.angle_gamma   90.00
#
_symmetry.space_group_name_H-M   'P 1'
#
loop_
_entity.id
_entity.type
_entity.pdbx_description
1 polymer ?
#
loop_
_entity_poly.entity_id
_entity_poly.type
_entity_poly.pdbx_seq_one_letter_code
_entity_poly.pdbx_strand_id
1 'polypeptide(L)'
;MAVDRRTRRISRIDQPRAYRRELPRLAVDPEHLGNLADGVARFLGSWRFIGYMTLVIIAWIAWNALAPAGLRFDSFPFIFLTLALSLQASYAAPLILLSQNRQTDRDRVQYEQDRVTTERNLADTEFLTREIAALRIAIGEVATRDFVRAELRSLLEELDDDRDRRRERDD
;
A
#
# COMPACT_ATOMS: atom_id res chain seq x y z
N MET A 1 55.00 25.95 -27.25
CA MET A 1 54.00 24.86 -27.28
C MET A 1 53.15 24.96 -26.03
N ALA A 2 51.98 25.59 -26.11
CA ALA A 2 51.00 25.64 -25.03
C ALA A 2 49.61 25.65 -25.68
N VAL A 3 48.87 24.55 -25.51
CA VAL A 3 47.55 24.33 -26.09
C VAL A 3 46.51 24.90 -25.11
N ASP A 4 45.89 26.03 -25.47
CA ASP A 4 44.74 26.60 -24.77
C ASP A 4 43.50 25.71 -25.02
N ARG A 5 43.16 24.86 -24.04
CA ARG A 5 41.93 24.05 -24.07
C ARG A 5 40.75 24.92 -23.63
N ARG A 6 40.15 25.66 -24.56
CA ARG A 6 38.81 26.24 -24.37
C ARG A 6 37.75 25.14 -24.41
N THR A 7 37.34 24.69 -23.24
CA THR A 7 36.20 23.80 -23.05
C THR A 7 34.90 24.57 -23.34
N ARG A 8 34.40 24.46 -24.58
CA ARG A 8 33.02 24.86 -24.92
C ARG A 8 32.05 24.02 -24.08
N ARG A 9 31.46 24.62 -23.04
CA ARG A 9 30.26 24.06 -22.39
C ARG A 9 29.12 24.08 -23.40
N ILE A 10 28.77 22.93 -23.94
CA ILE A 10 27.56 22.74 -24.73
C ILE A 10 26.39 22.84 -23.74
N SER A 11 25.67 23.94 -23.78
CA SER A 11 24.38 24.08 -23.11
C SER A 11 23.40 23.08 -23.72
N ARG A 12 22.97 22.09 -22.94
CA ARG A 12 21.90 21.16 -23.34
C ARG A 12 20.59 21.94 -23.50
N ILE A 13 20.14 22.06 -24.75
CA ILE A 13 18.84 22.62 -25.14
C ILE A 13 17.82 21.48 -25.11
N ASP A 14 17.66 20.84 -23.95
CA ASP A 14 16.70 19.73 -23.83
C ASP A 14 16.13 19.60 -22.41
N GLN A 15 15.83 20.75 -21.81
CA GLN A 15 14.91 20.80 -20.68
C GLN A 15 13.64 21.47 -21.17
N PRO A 16 12.52 20.74 -21.32
CA PRO A 16 11.25 21.38 -21.56
C PRO A 16 10.99 22.28 -20.35
N ARG A 17 11.05 23.60 -20.58
CA ARG A 17 10.56 24.60 -19.65
C ARG A 17 9.07 24.35 -19.49
N ALA A 18 8.70 23.58 -18.47
CA ALA A 18 7.33 23.51 -18.02
C ALA A 18 6.93 24.93 -17.60
N TYR A 19 6.19 25.60 -18.47
CA TYR A 19 5.50 26.85 -18.18
C TYR A 19 4.48 26.53 -17.09
N ARG A 20 4.94 26.49 -15.84
CA ARG A 20 4.11 26.42 -14.64
C ARG A 20 3.46 27.79 -14.52
N ARG A 21 2.32 27.96 -15.22
CA ARG A 21 1.46 29.11 -15.06
C ARG A 21 1.00 29.10 -13.61
N GLU A 22 1.63 29.94 -12.79
CA GLU A 22 1.22 30.18 -11.41
C GLU A 22 -0.09 30.97 -11.45
N LEU A 23 -1.18 30.27 -11.74
CA LEU A 23 -2.51 30.75 -11.41
C LEU A 23 -2.51 31.03 -9.90
N PRO A 24 -3.12 32.14 -9.43
CA PRO A 24 -3.29 32.38 -8.01
C PRO A 24 -4.03 31.17 -7.46
N ARG A 25 -3.31 30.31 -6.72
CA ARG A 25 -3.95 29.26 -5.96
C ARG A 25 -4.80 30.02 -4.95
N LEU A 26 -6.10 30.12 -5.22
CA LEU A 26 -7.07 30.36 -4.17
C LEU A 26 -6.67 29.40 -3.06
N ALA A 27 -6.07 29.93 -2.00
CA ALA A 27 -5.59 29.19 -0.86
C ALA A 27 -6.82 28.72 -0.08
N VAL A 28 -7.57 27.81 -0.70
CA VAL A 28 -8.57 27.04 0.01
C VAL A 28 -7.74 26.01 0.74
N ASP A 29 -7.61 26.17 2.06
CA ASP A 29 -6.77 25.33 2.91
C ASP A 29 -7.07 23.85 2.61
N PRO A 30 -6.12 23.12 1.97
CA PRO A 30 -6.32 21.74 1.54
C PRO A 30 -6.61 20.79 2.71
N GLU A 31 -6.22 21.21 3.92
CA GLU A 31 -6.36 20.49 5.17
C GLU A 31 -7.82 20.50 5.68
N HIS A 32 -8.48 21.66 5.65
CA HIS A 32 -9.88 21.79 6.06
C HIS A 32 -10.81 21.05 5.09
N LEU A 33 -10.56 21.18 3.79
CA LEU A 33 -11.28 20.43 2.76
C LEU A 33 -11.02 18.93 2.85
N GLY A 34 -9.80 18.52 3.22
CA GLY A 34 -9.42 17.11 3.36
C GLY A 34 -10.18 16.41 4.49
N ASN A 35 -10.26 17.05 5.66
CA ASN A 35 -10.98 16.49 6.81
C ASN A 35 -12.50 16.38 6.56
N LEU A 36 -13.07 17.36 5.85
CA LEU A 36 -14.48 17.33 5.44
C LEU A 36 -14.73 16.21 4.42
N ALA A 37 -13.86 16.06 3.42
CA ALA A 37 -13.98 15.03 2.38
C ALA A 37 -13.88 13.60 2.96
N ASP A 38 -12.96 13.35 3.90
CA ASP A 38 -12.83 12.05 4.58
C ASP A 38 -14.06 11.72 5.45
N GLY A 39 -14.71 12.74 6.04
CA GLY A 39 -15.97 12.58 6.77
C GLY A 39 -17.13 12.24 5.83
N VAL A 40 -17.24 12.97 4.72
CA VAL A 40 -18.27 12.79 3.70
C VAL A 40 -18.16 11.43 3.01
N ALA A 41 -16.95 10.97 2.66
CA ALA A 41 -16.73 9.65 2.05
C ALA A 41 -17.20 8.50 2.97
N ARG A 42 -16.89 8.57 4.27
CA ARG A 42 -17.36 7.60 5.27
C ARG A 42 -18.87 7.65 5.47
N PHE A 43 -19.46 8.85 5.36
CA PHE A 43 -20.89 9.05 5.52
C PHE A 43 -21.68 8.51 4.31
N LEU A 44 -21.30 8.83 3.07
CA LEU A 44 -21.96 8.34 1.85
C LEU A 44 -21.84 6.82 1.69
N GLY A 45 -20.74 6.21 2.14
CA GLY A 45 -20.54 4.75 2.09
C GLY A 45 -21.28 3.96 3.18
N SER A 46 -21.98 4.64 4.10
CA SER A 46 -22.66 3.97 5.22
C SER A 46 -24.08 3.50 4.85
N TRP A 47 -24.43 2.28 5.25
CA TRP A 47 -25.81 1.76 5.16
C TRP A 47 -26.85 2.66 5.84
N ARG A 48 -26.45 3.44 6.85
CA ARG A 48 -27.33 4.36 7.57
C ARG A 48 -27.75 5.56 6.71
N PHE A 49 -26.88 6.03 5.81
CA PHE A 49 -27.18 7.15 4.91
C PHE A 49 -28.28 6.76 3.91
N ILE A 50 -28.17 5.56 3.33
CA ILE A 50 -29.18 5.02 2.41
C ILE A 50 -30.54 4.94 3.11
N GLY A 51 -30.60 4.38 4.32
CA GLY A 51 -31.84 4.30 5.09
C GLY A 51 -32.47 5.67 5.38
N TYR A 52 -31.67 6.66 5.78
CA TYR A 52 -32.15 8.02 6.02
C TYR A 52 -32.67 8.68 4.74
N MET A 53 -31.94 8.58 3.62
CA MET A 53 -32.36 9.14 2.33
C MET A 53 -33.67 8.52 1.82
N THR A 54 -33.81 7.20 1.94
CA THR A 54 -35.06 6.50 1.59
C THR A 54 -36.22 6.97 2.46
N LEU A 55 -36.01 7.14 3.77
CA LEU A 55 -37.03 7.64 4.69
C LEU A 55 -37.49 9.05 4.30
N VAL A 56 -36.57 9.95 3.97
CA VAL A 56 -36.88 11.32 3.54
C VAL A 56 -37.72 11.34 2.25
N ILE A 57 -37.34 10.51 1.26
CA ILE A 57 -38.11 10.40 0.00
C ILE A 57 -39.52 9.88 0.28
N ILE A 58 -39.66 8.81 1.08
CA ILE A 58 -40.96 8.24 1.44
C ILE A 58 -41.80 9.27 2.21
N ALA A 59 -41.21 9.99 3.17
CA ALA A 59 -41.89 11.03 3.94
C ALA A 59 -42.38 12.17 3.03
N TRP A 60 -41.58 12.58 2.05
CA TRP A 60 -41.96 13.61 1.08
C TRP A 60 -43.14 13.18 0.19
N ILE A 61 -43.08 11.95 -0.32
CA ILE A 61 -44.15 11.37 -1.13
C ILE A 61 -45.42 11.24 -0.28
N ALA A 62 -45.31 10.71 0.93
CA ALA A 62 -46.45 10.55 1.84
C ALA A 62 -47.09 11.90 2.20
N TRP A 63 -46.28 12.92 2.50
CA TRP A 63 -46.76 14.27 2.76
C TRP A 63 -47.56 14.82 1.57
N ASN A 64 -47.00 14.74 0.36
CA ASN A 64 -47.67 15.27 -0.84
C ASN A 64 -48.87 14.42 -1.31
N ALA A 65 -48.89 13.12 -1.00
CA ALA A 65 -50.00 12.24 -1.33
C ALA A 65 -51.18 12.38 -0.36
N LEU A 66 -50.92 12.50 0.94
CA LEU A 66 -51.96 12.60 1.97
C LEU A 66 -52.41 14.05 2.23
N ALA A 67 -51.65 15.06 1.78
CA ALA A 67 -52.04 16.46 1.94
C ALA A 67 -53.35 16.80 1.18
N PRO A 68 -54.23 17.62 1.79
CA PRO A 68 -55.40 18.20 1.11
C PRO A 68 -54.97 19.04 -0.11
N ALA A 69 -55.82 19.13 -1.13
CA ALA A 69 -55.49 19.76 -2.43
C ALA A 69 -54.91 21.18 -2.34
N GLY A 70 -55.19 21.94 -1.28
CA GLY A 70 -54.64 23.28 -1.05
C GLY A 70 -53.24 23.33 -0.40
N LEU A 71 -52.73 22.22 0.12
CA LEU A 71 -51.42 22.12 0.81
C LEU A 71 -50.44 21.18 0.07
N ARG A 72 -50.83 20.64 -1.09
CA ARG A 72 -49.96 19.82 -1.94
C ARG A 72 -48.92 20.71 -2.59
N PHE A 73 -47.72 20.71 -2.01
CA PHE A 73 -46.60 21.52 -2.49
C PHE A 73 -46.02 20.96 -3.80
N ASP A 74 -46.05 19.63 -3.97
CA ASP A 74 -45.44 18.90 -5.07
C ASP A 74 -46.36 17.76 -5.53
N SER A 75 -47.29 18.05 -6.45
CA SER A 75 -48.19 17.03 -7.02
C SER A 75 -47.47 16.14 -8.04
N PHE A 76 -48.00 14.94 -8.30
CA PHE A 76 -47.47 14.03 -9.33
C PHE A 76 -47.28 14.80 -10.65
N PRO A 77 -46.06 14.84 -11.23
CA PRO A 77 -44.95 13.90 -11.13
C PRO A 77 -43.79 14.23 -10.14
N PHE A 78 -44.02 15.03 -9.09
CA PHE A 78 -43.03 15.41 -8.07
C PHE A 78 -41.80 16.17 -8.65
N ILE A 79 -42.06 17.31 -9.29
CA ILE A 79 -41.02 18.10 -9.96
C ILE A 79 -40.02 18.69 -8.98
N PHE A 80 -40.46 19.10 -7.79
CA PHE A 80 -39.57 19.68 -6.78
C PHE A 80 -38.63 18.64 -6.19
N LEU A 81 -39.15 17.43 -5.88
CA LEU A 81 -38.32 16.31 -5.45
C LEU A 81 -37.25 15.99 -6.51
N THR A 82 -37.65 15.96 -7.78
CA THR A 82 -36.73 15.65 -8.89
C THR A 82 -35.65 16.72 -9.04
N LEU A 83 -36.02 18.01 -8.96
CA LEU A 83 -35.06 19.12 -9.00
C LEU A 83 -34.11 19.11 -7.81
N ALA A 84 -34.60 18.78 -6.62
CA ALA A 84 -33.77 18.67 -5.42
C ALA A 84 -32.75 17.53 -5.56
N LEU A 85 -33.19 16.35 -6.04
CA LEU A 85 -32.31 15.20 -6.25
C LEU A 85 -31.27 15.44 -7.35
N SER A 86 -31.63 16.12 -8.43
CA SER A 86 -30.68 16.45 -9.50
C SER A 86 -29.62 17.46 -9.03
N LEU A 87 -30.03 18.48 -8.28
CA LEU A 87 -29.11 19.41 -7.62
C LEU A 87 -28.21 18.69 -6.61
N GLN A 88 -28.78 17.76 -5.82
CA GLN A 88 -28.04 16.96 -4.86
C GLN A 88 -26.91 16.17 -5.56
N ALA A 89 -27.22 15.49 -6.66
CA ALA A 89 -26.22 14.75 -7.43
C ALA A 89 -25.14 15.68 -8.00
N SER A 90 -25.53 16.87 -8.48
CA SER A 90 -24.62 17.84 -9.08
C SER A 90 -23.59 18.38 -8.08
N TYR A 91 -23.97 18.68 -6.84
CA TYR A 91 -23.00 19.14 -5.82
C TYR A 91 -22.21 17.99 -5.17
N ALA A 92 -22.75 16.77 -5.17
CA ALA A 92 -22.05 15.61 -4.65
C ALA A 92 -20.85 15.24 -5.52
N ALA A 93 -20.94 15.34 -6.85
CA ALA A 93 -19.87 15.02 -7.78
C ALA A 93 -18.53 15.72 -7.47
N PRO A 94 -18.45 17.06 -7.33
CA PRO A 94 -17.19 17.75 -7.01
C PRO A 94 -16.65 17.42 -5.62
N LEU A 95 -17.52 17.17 -4.63
CA LEU A 95 -17.08 16.74 -3.29
C LEU A 95 -16.48 15.33 -3.32
N ILE A 96 -17.11 14.43 -4.07
CA ILE A 96 -16.60 13.07 -4.28
C ILE A 96 -15.25 13.12 -4.99
N LEU A 97 -15.13 13.91 -6.07
CA LEU A 97 -13.86 14.08 -6.80
C LEU A 97 -12.73 14.56 -5.90
N LEU A 98 -13.02 15.46 -4.96
CA LEU A 98 -12.02 15.94 -4.00
C LEU A 98 -11.60 14.85 -3.00
N SER A 99 -12.55 14.03 -2.55
CA SER A 99 -12.25 12.87 -1.69
C SER A 99 -11.44 11.80 -2.44
N GLN A 100 -11.73 11.58 -3.73
CA GLN A 100 -11.07 10.59 -4.57
C GLN A 100 -9.62 10.98 -4.87
N ASN A 101 -9.37 12.24 -5.25
CA ASN A 101 -7.99 12.73 -5.49
C ASN A 101 -7.08 12.48 -4.28
N ARG A 102 -7.60 12.66 -3.06
CA ARG A 102 -6.84 12.40 -1.83
C ARG A 102 -6.63 10.92 -1.54
N GLN A 103 -7.63 10.08 -1.80
CA GLN A 103 -7.44 8.62 -1.71
C GLN A 103 -6.33 8.18 -2.66
N THR A 104 -6.36 8.65 -3.90
CA THR A 104 -5.31 8.36 -4.90
C THR A 104 -3.91 8.84 -4.46
N ASP A 105 -3.81 10.01 -3.83
CA ASP A 105 -2.53 10.49 -3.29
C ASP A 105 -1.99 9.62 -2.16
N ARG A 106 -2.86 9.17 -1.22
CA ARG A 106 -2.47 8.22 -0.16
C ARG A 106 -2.08 6.87 -0.75
N ASP A 107 -2.88 6.35 -1.67
CA ASP A 107 -2.65 5.06 -2.34
C ASP A 107 -1.32 5.06 -3.09
N ARG A 108 -0.95 6.20 -3.69
CA ARG A 108 0.35 6.37 -4.34
C ARG A 108 1.51 6.27 -3.34
N VAL A 109 1.43 6.94 -2.20
CA VAL A 109 2.48 6.87 -1.16
C VAL A 109 2.58 5.46 -0.59
N GLN A 110 1.45 4.81 -0.33
CA GLN A 110 1.41 3.42 0.12
C GLN A 110 2.06 2.49 -0.91
N TYR A 111 1.75 2.65 -2.19
CA TYR A 111 2.32 1.87 -3.27
C TYR A 111 3.86 2.04 -3.37
N GLU A 112 4.37 3.26 -3.20
CA GLU A 112 5.81 3.50 -3.18
C GLU A 112 6.49 2.81 -1.98
N GLN A 113 5.86 2.82 -0.80
CA GLN A 113 6.39 2.10 0.38
C GLN A 113 6.34 0.58 0.23
N ASP A 114 5.24 0.05 -0.32
CA ASP A 114 5.08 -1.37 -0.59
C ASP A 114 6.13 -1.87 -1.58
N ARG A 115 6.47 -1.06 -2.59
CA ARG A 115 7.56 -1.36 -3.54
C ARG A 115 8.91 -1.50 -2.83
N VAL A 116 9.27 -0.52 -2.00
CA VAL A 116 10.54 -0.57 -1.23
C VAL A 116 10.57 -1.78 -0.29
N THR A 117 9.44 -2.08 0.36
CA THR A 117 9.32 -3.24 1.25
C THR A 117 9.46 -4.55 0.47
N THR A 118 8.85 -4.64 -0.71
CA THR A 118 8.94 -5.81 -1.59
C THR A 118 10.37 -6.03 -2.09
N GLU A 119 11.07 -4.97 -2.49
CA GLU A 119 12.48 -5.03 -2.90
C GLU A 119 13.38 -5.53 -1.76
N ARG A 120 13.15 -5.06 -0.53
CA ARG A 120 13.87 -5.56 0.67
C ARG A 120 13.57 -7.03 0.94
N ASN A 121 12.30 -7.43 0.90
CA ASN A 121 11.90 -8.82 1.11
C ASN A 121 12.51 -9.76 0.07
N LEU A 122 12.61 -9.30 -1.20
CA LEU A 122 13.29 -10.06 -2.25
C LEU A 122 14.78 -10.21 -1.94
N ALA A 123 15.47 -9.13 -1.56
CA ALA A 123 16.88 -9.17 -1.19
C ALA A 123 17.15 -10.08 0.02
N ASP A 124 16.29 -10.03 1.05
CA ASP A 124 16.39 -10.91 2.22
C ASP A 124 16.17 -12.38 1.84
N THR A 125 15.22 -12.65 0.94
CA THR A 125 14.98 -14.01 0.43
C THR A 125 16.17 -14.53 -0.38
N GLU A 126 16.78 -13.69 -1.21
CA GLU A 126 17.99 -14.04 -1.96
C GLU A 126 19.18 -14.31 -1.02
N PHE A 127 19.34 -13.48 0.01
CA PHE A 127 20.36 -13.67 1.03
C PHE A 127 20.19 -15.00 1.76
N LEU A 128 18.98 -15.27 2.27
CA LEU A 128 18.67 -16.53 2.95
C LEU A 128 18.87 -17.74 2.03
N THR A 129 18.49 -17.64 0.75
CA THR A 129 18.68 -18.72 -0.22
C THR A 129 20.18 -19.00 -0.44
N ARG A 130 21.00 -17.96 -0.53
CA ARG A 130 22.46 -18.10 -0.65
C ARG A 130 23.07 -18.72 0.60
N GLU A 131 22.65 -18.29 1.78
CA GLU A 131 23.14 -18.85 3.04
C GLU A 131 22.71 -20.30 3.24
N ILE A 132 21.48 -20.66 2.86
CA ILE A 132 21.02 -22.06 2.87
C ILE A 132 21.85 -22.90 1.90
N ALA A 133 22.18 -22.39 0.71
CA ALA A 133 23.04 -23.09 -0.24
C ALA A 133 24.46 -23.30 0.31
N ALA A 134 25.05 -22.28 0.93
CA ALA A 134 26.35 -22.37 1.59
C ALA A 134 26.34 -23.37 2.75
N LEU A 135 25.32 -23.31 3.62
CA LEU A 135 25.12 -24.24 4.72
C LEU A 135 24.97 -25.68 4.21
N ARG A 136 24.24 -25.89 3.12
CA ARG A 136 24.06 -27.22 2.49
C ARG A 136 25.39 -27.81 2.00
N ILE A 137 26.27 -26.99 1.42
CA ILE A 137 27.60 -27.43 0.98
C ILE A 137 28.45 -27.80 2.20
N ALA A 138 28.50 -26.92 3.21
CA ALA A 138 29.25 -27.17 4.44
C ALA A 138 28.81 -28.45 5.17
N ILE A 139 27.49 -28.69 5.26
CA ILE A 139 26.96 -29.94 5.82
C ILE A 139 27.31 -31.14 4.92
N GLY A 140 27.23 -30.98 3.60
CA GLY A 140 27.57 -32.03 2.64
C GLY A 140 29.00 -32.54 2.78
N GLU A 141 29.97 -31.66 3.07
CA GLU A 141 31.37 -32.02 3.28
C GLU A 141 31.56 -32.85 4.57
N VAL A 142 30.96 -32.42 5.69
CA VAL A 142 31.09 -33.10 7.00
C VAL A 142 30.27 -34.39 7.08
N ALA A 143 29.14 -34.46 6.37
CA ALA A 143 28.19 -35.57 6.46
C ALA A 143 28.46 -36.71 5.45
N THR A 144 29.64 -36.77 4.82
CA THR A 144 29.96 -37.92 3.99
C THR A 144 29.97 -39.17 4.87
N ARG A 145 29.10 -40.16 4.58
CA ARG A 145 28.91 -41.38 5.40
C ARG A 145 30.24 -42.04 5.76
N ASP A 146 31.20 -42.00 4.85
CA ASP A 146 32.51 -42.61 5.04
C ASP A 146 33.41 -41.82 6.00
N PHE A 147 33.30 -40.48 6.06
CA PHE A 147 34.00 -39.65 7.04
C PHE A 147 33.43 -39.88 8.45
N VAL A 148 32.09 -39.81 8.59
CA VAL A 148 31.42 -40.07 9.87
C VAL A 148 31.71 -41.49 10.37
N ARG A 149 31.75 -42.48 9.44
CA ARG A 149 32.12 -43.86 9.77
C ARG A 149 33.60 -44.00 10.14
N ALA A 150 34.50 -43.31 9.44
CA ALA A 150 35.92 -43.34 9.74
C ALA A 150 36.19 -42.75 11.13
N GLU A 151 35.55 -41.64 11.47
CA GLU A 151 35.75 -40.99 12.76
C GLU A 151 35.11 -41.78 13.91
N LEU A 152 33.93 -42.36 13.71
CA LEU A 152 33.34 -43.29 14.67
C LEU A 152 34.24 -44.52 14.91
N ARG A 153 34.88 -45.03 13.86
CA ARG A 153 35.78 -46.19 13.97
C ARG A 153 37.08 -45.79 14.68
N SER A 154 37.67 -44.65 14.31
CA SER A 154 38.84 -44.06 14.98
C SER A 154 38.60 -43.90 16.49
N LEU A 155 37.48 -43.27 16.87
CA LEU A 155 37.13 -43.07 18.28
C LEU A 155 36.85 -44.38 19.02
N LEU A 156 36.24 -45.38 18.37
CA LEU A 156 36.06 -46.71 18.94
C LEU A 156 37.38 -47.42 19.19
N GLU A 157 38.30 -47.33 18.23
CA GLU A 157 39.61 -47.97 18.28
C GLU A 157 40.48 -47.34 19.38
N GLU A 158 40.46 -46.01 19.52
CA GLU A 158 41.11 -45.29 20.62
C GLU A 158 40.57 -45.74 22.01
N LEU A 159 39.26 -45.96 22.12
CA LEU A 159 38.63 -46.38 23.38
C LEU A 159 38.96 -47.83 23.78
N ASP A 160 39.08 -48.73 22.80
CA ASP A 160 39.50 -50.11 23.03
C ASP A 160 41.00 -50.18 23.38
N ASP A 161 41.84 -49.40 22.70
CA ASP A 161 43.28 -49.28 23.02
C ASP A 161 43.49 -48.79 24.47
N ASP A 162 42.73 -47.79 24.91
CA ASP A 162 42.79 -47.28 26.28
C ASP A 162 42.24 -48.28 27.31
N ARG A 163 41.28 -49.14 26.93
CA ARG A 163 40.82 -50.25 27.78
C ARG A 163 41.89 -51.33 27.91
N ASP A 164 42.57 -51.69 26.83
CA ASP A 164 43.60 -52.72 26.86
C ASP A 164 44.86 -52.25 27.60
N ARG A 165 45.27 -50.98 27.43
CA ARG A 165 46.32 -50.36 28.26
C ARG A 165 45.97 -50.30 29.74
N ARG A 166 44.68 -50.18 30.10
CA ARG A 166 44.25 -50.27 31.50
C ARG A 166 44.32 -51.69 32.02
N ARG A 167 43.99 -52.70 31.21
CA ARG A 167 44.12 -54.12 31.59
C ARG A 167 45.59 -54.52 31.81
N GLU A 168 46.50 -54.11 30.94
CA GLU A 168 47.94 -54.40 31.09
C GLU A 168 48.59 -53.72 32.30
N ARG A 169 47.96 -52.71 32.90
CA ARG A 169 48.46 -52.06 34.12
C ARG A 169 47.94 -52.69 35.41
N ASP A 170 46.86 -53.49 35.32
CA ASP A 170 46.23 -54.13 36.47
C ASP A 170 46.65 -55.61 36.65
N ASP A 171 47.39 -56.19 35.67
CA ASP A 171 48.11 -57.48 35.78
C ASP A 171 49.59 -57.28 36.22
#